data_AF-A0A0A2VQK1-F1
#
_entry.id   AF-A0A0A2VQK1-F1
#
_cell.length_a   1.000
_cell.length_b   1.000
_cell.length_c   1.000
_cell.angle_alpha   90.00
_cell.angle_beta   90.00
_cell.angle_gamma   90.00
#
_symmetry.space_group_name_H-M   'P 1'
#
loop_
_entity.id
_entity.type
_entity.pdbx_description
1 polymer ?
#
loop_
_entity_poly.entity_id
_entity_poly.type
_entity_poly.pdbx_seq_one_letter_code
_entity_poly.pdbx_strand_id
1 'polypeptide(L)'
;MKMLKPGWQGLAAEQFEKLVEEALWELTKYGAAYDDAKLDNFLISDAEVRIVDFEFVFEVEAPDYELAVTCQLNHLLGLDRLDGRFADFGLS
;
A
#
# COMPACT_ATOMS: atom_id res chain seq x y z
N MET A 1 8.37 -16.19 21.56
CA MET A 1 8.10 -16.53 20.15
C MET A 1 6.63 -16.93 20.02
N LYS A 2 5.76 -16.05 19.51
CA LYS A 2 4.35 -16.40 19.24
C LYS A 2 4.28 -16.95 17.81
N MET A 3 3.90 -18.21 17.65
CA MET A 3 3.67 -18.80 16.33
C MET A 3 2.42 -18.16 15.71
N LEU A 4 2.55 -17.63 14.49
CA LEU A 4 1.41 -17.18 13.69
C LEU A 4 0.52 -18.40 13.35
N LYS A 5 -0.80 -18.20 13.32
CA LYS A 5 -1.77 -19.27 13.06
C LYS A 5 -1.57 -19.83 11.62
N PRO A 6 -1.74 -21.15 11.41
CA PRO A 6 -1.62 -21.73 10.07
C PRO A 6 -2.71 -21.14 9.16
N GLY A 7 -2.30 -20.52 8.05
CA GLY A 7 -3.18 -19.83 7.11
C GLY A 7 -2.80 -18.38 6.84
N TRP A 8 -1.91 -17.78 7.65
CA TRP A 8 -1.36 -16.46 7.41
C TRP A 8 0.02 -16.61 6.78
N GLN A 9 0.05 -16.91 5.48
CA GLN A 9 1.25 -16.67 4.68
C GLN A 9 1.26 -15.16 4.39
N GLY A 10 2.11 -14.41 5.11
CA GLY A 10 2.29 -13.00 4.82
C GLY A 10 2.80 -12.82 3.38
N LEU A 11 2.33 -11.77 2.70
CA LEU A 11 2.93 -11.34 1.43
C LEU A 11 4.38 -10.91 1.69
N ALA A 12 5.28 -11.24 0.76
CA ALA A 12 6.61 -10.64 0.77
C ALA A 12 6.47 -9.12 0.59
N ALA A 13 7.37 -8.34 1.19
CA ALA A 13 7.31 -6.88 1.13
C ALA A 13 7.28 -6.38 -0.32
N GLU A 14 8.10 -6.95 -1.19
CA GLU A 14 8.17 -6.59 -2.61
C GLU A 14 6.86 -6.93 -3.35
N GLN A 15 6.17 -8.00 -2.94
CA GLN A 15 4.87 -8.36 -3.50
C GLN A 15 3.78 -7.40 -3.03
N PHE A 16 3.82 -6.99 -1.77
CA PHE A 16 2.90 -6.00 -1.22
C PHE A 16 3.07 -4.64 -1.89
N GLU A 17 4.31 -4.14 -2.00
CA GLU A 17 4.63 -2.87 -2.66
C GLU A 17 4.06 -2.84 -4.08
N LYS A 18 4.27 -3.91 -4.84
CA LYS A 18 3.74 -4.03 -6.20
C LYS A 18 2.22 -4.02 -6.25
N LEU A 19 1.55 -4.76 -5.38
CA LEU A 19 0.08 -4.81 -5.35
C LEU A 19 -0.55 -3.48 -4.92
N VAL A 20 0.10 -2.75 -4.01
CA VAL A 20 -0.29 -1.38 -3.64
C VAL A 20 -0.13 -0.43 -4.82
N GLU A 21 1.02 -0.47 -5.50
CA GLU A 21 1.26 0.34 -6.69
C GLU A 21 0.20 0.09 -7.76
N GLU A 22 -0.11 -1.18 -8.04
CA GLU A 22 -1.18 -1.55 -8.98
C GLU A 22 -2.54 -0.99 -8.55
N ALA A 23 -2.89 -1.08 -7.26
CA ALA A 23 -4.15 -0.56 -6.74
C ALA A 23 -4.25 0.97 -6.84
N LEU A 24 -3.16 1.70 -6.61
CA LEU A 24 -3.11 3.17 -6.76
C LEU A 24 -3.22 3.57 -8.24
N TRP A 25 -2.57 2.85 -9.15
CA TRP A 25 -2.71 3.08 -10.59
C TRP A 25 -4.15 2.88 -11.07
N GLU A 26 -4.90 1.92 -10.53
CA GLU A 26 -6.31 1.72 -10.88
C GLU A 26 -7.18 2.95 -10.56
N LEU A 27 -6.86 3.73 -9.53
CA LEU A 27 -7.62 4.96 -9.20
C LEU A 27 -7.46 6.04 -10.27
N THR A 28 -6.29 6.13 -10.88
CA THR A 28 -6.01 7.15 -11.92
C THR A 28 -6.88 6.96 -13.17
N LYS A 29 -7.39 5.74 -13.42
CA LYS A 29 -8.37 5.49 -14.50
C LYS A 29 -9.68 6.25 -14.32
N TYR A 30 -9.96 6.68 -13.09
CA TYR A 30 -11.13 7.48 -12.73
C TYR A 30 -10.78 8.97 -12.55
N GLY A 31 -9.56 9.39 -12.90
CA GLY A 31 -9.08 10.76 -12.64
C GLY A 31 -8.91 11.05 -11.15
N ALA A 32 -8.63 10.02 -10.36
CA ALA A 32 -8.58 10.12 -8.90
C ALA A 32 -7.24 9.65 -8.33
N ALA A 33 -6.83 10.30 -7.24
CA ALA A 33 -5.65 9.96 -6.46
C ALA A 33 -6.01 9.88 -4.98
N TYR A 34 -5.40 8.92 -4.28
CA TYR A 34 -5.60 8.68 -2.86
C TYR A 34 -4.73 9.59 -1.99
N ASP A 35 -5.28 10.28 -1.00
CA ASP A 35 -4.51 11.24 -0.17
C ASP A 35 -4.22 10.73 1.25
N ASP A 36 -4.79 9.59 1.65
CA ASP A 36 -4.62 9.02 2.99
C ASP A 36 -3.85 7.69 2.99
N ALA A 37 -2.69 7.68 2.33
CA ALA A 37 -1.87 6.48 2.15
C ALA A 37 -1.23 5.99 3.47
N LYS A 38 -2.01 5.29 4.29
CA LYS A 38 -1.60 4.63 5.54
C LYS A 38 -1.83 3.12 5.45
N LEU A 39 -1.01 2.32 6.13
CA LEU A 39 -1.08 0.85 6.07
C LEU A 39 -2.44 0.27 6.49
N ASP A 40 -3.13 0.90 7.44
CA ASP A 40 -4.45 0.47 7.91
C ASP A 40 -5.55 0.61 6.87
N ASN A 41 -5.33 1.44 5.85
CA ASN A 41 -6.24 1.62 4.71
C ASN A 41 -6.01 0.58 3.59
N PHE A 42 -5.10 -0.37 3.78
CA PHE A 42 -4.86 -1.47 2.83
C PHE A 42 -5.22 -2.81 3.46
N LEU A 43 -6.23 -3.48 2.91
CA LEU A 43 -6.60 -4.84 3.30
C LEU A 43 -5.96 -5.86 2.36
N ILE A 44 -5.36 -6.88 2.96
CA ILE A 44 -4.77 -8.01 2.24
C ILE A 44 -5.67 -9.25 2.42
N SER A 45 -6.11 -9.84 1.31
CA SER A 45 -6.80 -11.14 1.30
C SER A 45 -6.46 -11.87 0.02
N ASP A 46 -6.21 -13.18 0.09
CA ASP A 46 -6.05 -14.05 -1.09
C ASP A 46 -5.05 -13.53 -2.14
N ALA A 47 -3.94 -12.91 -1.69
CA ALA A 47 -2.93 -12.25 -2.53
C ALA A 47 -3.43 -11.03 -3.33
N GLU A 48 -4.55 -10.44 -2.94
CA GLU A 48 -5.05 -9.15 -3.41
C GLU A 48 -4.81 -8.06 -2.35
N VAL A 49 -4.61 -6.83 -2.81
CA VAL A 49 -4.65 -5.62 -1.99
C VAL A 49 -5.92 -4.83 -2.34
N ARG A 50 -6.65 -4.40 -1.31
CA ARG A 50 -7.81 -3.52 -1.46
C ARG A 50 -7.58 -2.24 -0.68
N ILE A 51 -7.74 -1.11 -1.35
CA ILE A 51 -7.78 0.20 -0.71
C ILE A 51 -9.16 0.35 -0.07
N VAL A 52 -9.18 0.69 1.21
CA VAL A 52 -10.37 1.04 1.96
C VAL A 52 -10.25 2.47 2.46
N ASP A 53 -11.35 3.01 2.98
CA ASP A 53 -11.43 4.38 3.50
C ASP A 53 -11.07 5.45 2.44
N PHE A 54 -12.06 5.81 1.62
CA PHE A 54 -11.94 6.81 0.56
C PHE A 54 -12.36 8.22 1.03
N GLU A 55 -12.26 8.52 2.33
CA GLU A 55 -12.61 9.84 2.86
C GLU A 55 -11.77 10.98 2.25
N PHE A 56 -10.52 10.68 1.87
CA PHE A 56 -9.60 11.65 1.26
C PHE A 56 -9.11 11.16 -0.12
N VAL A 57 -9.82 11.61 -1.15
CA VAL A 57 -9.50 11.40 -2.56
C VAL A 57 -9.57 12.75 -3.26
N PHE A 58 -8.62 13.02 -4.16
CA PHE A 58 -8.63 14.23 -4.97
C PHE A 58 -8.63 13.90 -6.46
N GLU A 59 -9.17 14.84 -7.23
CA GLU A 59 -9.13 14.79 -8.69
C GLU A 59 -7.70 15.08 -9.17
N VAL A 60 -7.23 14.25 -10.09
CA VAL A 60 -5.91 14.38 -10.71
C VAL A 60 -6.08 14.25 -12.22
N GLU A 61 -5.25 14.98 -12.96
CA GLU A 61 -5.23 14.94 -14.42
C GLU A 61 -4.13 14.03 -14.93
N ALA A 62 -4.29 13.49 -16.14
CA ALA A 62 -3.36 12.51 -16.73
C ALA A 62 -1.86 12.89 -16.67
N PRO A 63 -1.44 14.16 -16.83
CA PRO A 63 -0.04 14.54 -16.68
C PRO A 63 0.55 14.31 -15.29
N ASP A 64 -0.30 14.28 -14.25
CA ASP A 64 0.12 14.23 -12.85
C ASP A 64 -0.08 12.86 -12.19
N TYR A 65 -0.58 11.86 -12.93
CA TYR A 65 -0.83 10.50 -12.41
C TYR A 65 0.42 9.85 -11.82
N GLU A 66 1.53 9.87 -12.56
CA GLU A 66 2.80 9.28 -12.12
C GLU A 66 3.31 9.94 -10.84
N LEU A 67 3.20 11.28 -10.77
CA LEU A 67 3.59 12.05 -9.59
C LEU A 67 2.72 11.67 -8.38
N ALA A 68 1.40 11.60 -8.56
CA ALA A 68 0.46 11.23 -7.49
C ALA A 68 0.76 9.84 -6.94
N VAL A 69 0.88 8.83 -7.81
CA VAL A 69 1.18 7.44 -7.40
C VAL A 69 2.53 7.36 -6.70
N THR A 70 3.57 8.00 -7.25
CA THR A 70 4.90 8.01 -6.65
C THR A 70 4.92 8.69 -5.28
N CYS A 71 4.19 9.80 -5.11
CA CYS A 71 4.05 10.47 -3.82
C CYS A 71 3.35 9.60 -2.78
N GLN A 72 2.28 8.90 -3.15
CA GLN A 72 1.54 7.99 -2.28
C GLN A 72 2.40 6.79 -1.84
N LEU A 73 3.10 6.16 -2.78
CA LEU A 73 4.02 5.07 -2.49
C LEU A 73 5.16 5.55 -1.57
N ASN A 74 5.74 6.71 -1.84
CA ASN A 74 6.76 7.28 -0.97
C ASN A 74 6.21 7.64 0.42
N HIS A 75 4.97 8.09 0.53
CA HIS A 75 4.34 8.36 1.81
C HIS A 75 4.16 7.06 2.60
N LEU A 76 3.57 6.04 1.98
CA LEU A 76 3.33 4.74 2.61
C LEU A 76 4.64 4.04 3.01
N LEU A 77 5.57 3.89 2.07
CA LEU A 77 6.80 3.13 2.25
C LEU A 77 7.92 3.93 2.94
N GLY A 78 7.89 5.26 2.81
CA GLY A 78 8.81 6.16 3.50
C GLY A 78 8.53 6.26 4.99
N LEU A 79 7.25 6.20 5.39
CA LEU A 79 6.85 6.11 6.80
C LEU A 79 7.35 4.80 7.43
N ASP A 80 7.23 3.67 6.72
CA ASP A 80 7.70 2.37 7.25
C ASP A 80 9.23 2.19 7.25
N ARG A 81 9.94 2.84 6.31
CA ARG A 81 11.42 2.87 6.31
C ARG A 81 11.99 3.67 7.47
N LEU A 82 11.29 4.70 7.96
CA LEU A 82 11.70 5.48 9.12
C LEU A 82 11.30 4.82 10.45
N ASP A 83 10.22 4.04 10.47
CA ASP A 83 9.74 3.34 11.67
C ASP A 83 10.34 1.93 11.87
N GLY A 84 11.21 1.45 10.98
CA GLY A 84 11.93 0.19 11.13
C GLY A 84 11.04 -1.07 11.13
N ARG A 85 9.77 -0.96 10.73
CA ARG A 85 8.77 -2.04 10.85
C ARG A 85 8.83 -3.12 9.77
N PHE A 86 9.79 -3.03 8.85
CA PHE A 86 10.14 -4.15 7.97
C PHE A 86 11.18 -5.10 8.57
N ALA A 87 11.84 -4.74 9.68
CA ALA A 87 12.93 -5.54 10.25
C ALA A 87 12.50 -6.72 11.14
N ASP A 88 11.20 -6.96 11.38
CA ASP A 88 10.76 -8.00 12.32
C ASP A 88 9.60 -8.89 11.80
N PHE A 89 9.58 -9.14 10.49
CA PHE A 89 8.96 -10.36 9.97
C PHE A 89 10.00 -11.50 9.94
N GLY A 90 10.48 -11.87 11.13
CA GLY A 90 10.98 -13.21 11.45
C GLY A 90 12.11 -13.78 10.58
N LEU A 91 13.34 -13.34 10.84
CA LEU A 91 14.51 -14.23 10.78
C LEU A 91 15.18 -14.29 12.17
N SER A 92 14.58 -15.08 13.06
CA SER A 92 15.27 -15.79 14.14
C SER A 92 14.43 -16.96 14.65
#